data_AF-A0A7C5X9J0-F1
#
_entry.id   AF-A0A7C5X9J0-F1
#
_cell.length_a   1.000
_cell.length_b   1.000
_cell.length_c   1.000
_cell.angle_alpha   90.00
_cell.angle_beta   90.00
_cell.angle_gamma   90.00
#
_symmetry.space_group_name_H-M   'P 1'
#
loop_
_entity.id
_entity.type
_entity.pdbx_description
1 polymer ?
#
loop_
_entity_poly.entity_id
_entity_poly.type
_entity_poly.pdbx_seq_one_letter_code
_entity_poly.pdbx_strand_id
1 'polypeptide(L)'
;MSTSSSEEGSACYIYGSEHTKLPREDILERLVGRVDYVLLEGVSISGLWRLARKHPSIALSLVFLVAFLKFENLLARIKGLLHRLLRRGVKFVGDMEYVRDFFASRDPRISVETADASLEELVEARKELFVIMVIPAVVITVVLPYALYVMLCFLLYGFSLLLSYLGLVREPLMICELNMISVGLAGLALGFLTIVAARFFIRIVLELSSIRDRKLVDRVVELVRCGYRVLVVRGRKHVPYIREELRKRGVDCEVLNPG
;
A
#
# COMPACT_ATOMS: atom_id res chain seq x y z
N MET A 1 50.37 -23.71 8.03
CA MET A 1 49.63 -23.00 6.97
C MET A 1 48.31 -22.55 7.56
N SER A 2 48.28 -21.30 8.00
CA SER A 2 47.12 -20.60 8.55
C SER A 2 46.19 -20.21 7.41
N THR A 3 45.03 -20.85 7.32
CA THR A 3 43.92 -20.36 6.50
C THR A 3 43.31 -19.15 7.19
N SER A 4 43.69 -17.98 6.70
CA SER A 4 43.01 -16.72 6.96
C SER A 4 41.55 -16.85 6.56
N SER A 5 40.66 -16.90 7.54
CA SER A 5 39.23 -16.65 7.36
C SER A 5 39.06 -15.21 6.89
N SER A 6 38.96 -15.02 5.59
CA SER A 6 38.41 -13.80 5.01
C SER A 6 36.99 -13.62 5.56
N GLU A 7 36.73 -12.46 6.17
CA GLU A 7 35.39 -11.97 6.45
C GLU A 7 34.66 -11.74 5.11
N GLU A 8 34.23 -12.80 4.44
CA GLU A 8 33.31 -12.69 3.30
C GLU A 8 31.92 -12.35 3.84
N GLY A 9 31.68 -11.05 4.01
CA GLY A 9 30.34 -10.54 4.27
C GLY A 9 29.37 -10.97 3.17
N SER A 10 28.13 -11.29 3.56
CA SER A 10 27.06 -11.65 2.62
C SER A 10 26.96 -10.65 1.46
N ALA A 11 26.86 -11.14 0.23
CA ALA A 11 26.67 -10.29 -0.95
C ALA A 11 25.28 -9.61 -0.97
N CYS A 12 24.33 -10.10 -0.17
CA CYS A 12 22.97 -9.60 -0.14
C CYS A 12 22.44 -9.46 1.29
N TYR A 13 21.78 -8.34 1.56
CA TYR A 13 21.14 -8.01 2.83
C TYR A 13 19.67 -7.63 2.58
N ILE A 14 18.76 -8.06 3.46
CA ILE A 14 17.34 -7.66 3.43
C ILE A 14 16.98 -7.00 4.77
N TYR A 15 16.52 -5.76 4.69
CA TYR A 15 15.93 -5.04 5.81
C TYR A 15 14.41 -5.00 5.68
N GLY A 16 13.74 -5.73 6.57
CA GLY A 16 12.29 -5.68 6.72
C GLY A 16 11.88 -4.40 7.46
N SER A 17 11.42 -3.40 6.72
CA SER A 17 10.94 -2.16 7.30
C SER A 17 9.51 -2.31 7.82
N GLU A 18 9.22 -1.65 8.93
CA GLU A 18 7.85 -1.34 9.32
C GLU A 18 7.58 0.11 8.93
N HIS A 19 6.74 0.35 7.93
CA HIS A 19 6.42 1.70 7.42
C HIS A 19 5.90 2.68 8.49
N THR A 20 5.58 2.19 9.69
CA THR A 20 5.09 2.99 10.82
C THR A 20 6.15 3.27 11.88
N LYS A 21 7.38 2.74 11.75
CA LYS A 21 8.48 2.92 12.70
C LYS A 21 9.73 3.44 12.00
N LEU A 22 10.55 4.16 12.76
CA LEU A 22 11.89 4.54 12.31
C LEU A 22 12.73 3.28 12.09
N PRO A 23 13.41 3.18 10.94
CA PRO A 23 14.44 2.17 10.73
C PRO A 23 15.50 2.25 11.83
N ARG A 24 16.05 1.09 12.19
CA ARG A 24 17.09 0.96 13.21
C ARG A 24 18.42 1.48 12.67
N GLU A 25 18.80 2.69 13.09
CA GLU A 25 20.04 3.35 12.69
C GLU A 25 21.28 2.48 12.95
N ASP A 26 21.31 1.77 14.09
CA ASP A 26 22.43 0.91 14.48
C ASP A 26 22.68 -0.26 13.53
N ILE A 27 21.66 -0.69 12.78
CA ILE A 27 21.78 -1.70 11.73
C ILE A 27 22.24 -1.04 10.43
N LEU A 28 21.64 0.10 10.07
CA LEU A 28 21.98 0.82 8.84
C LEU A 28 23.44 1.31 8.85
N GLU A 29 23.94 1.82 9.98
CA GLU A 29 25.33 2.28 10.14
C GLU A 29 26.34 1.16 9.85
N ARG A 30 26.05 -0.07 10.26
CA ARG A 30 26.93 -1.23 9.98
C ARG A 30 27.03 -1.55 8.49
N LEU A 31 26.05 -1.13 7.69
CA LEU A 31 25.97 -1.45 6.27
C LEU A 31 26.59 -0.39 5.37
N VAL A 32 26.80 0.85 5.84
CA VAL A 32 27.34 1.95 5.03
C VAL A 32 28.68 1.57 4.38
N GLY A 33 29.55 0.79 5.04
CA GLY A 33 30.80 0.31 4.45
C GLY A 33 30.72 -1.05 3.72
N ARG A 34 29.55 -1.68 3.71
CA ARG A 34 29.36 -3.08 3.29
C ARG A 34 28.47 -3.24 2.07
N VAL A 35 27.79 -2.20 1.63
CA VAL A 35 26.86 -2.27 0.50
C VAL A 35 27.21 -1.23 -0.54
N ASP A 36 27.05 -1.60 -1.79
CA ASP A 36 27.33 -0.75 -2.94
C ASP A 36 26.02 -0.22 -3.54
N TYR A 37 24.92 -0.97 -3.37
CA TYR A 37 23.57 -0.60 -3.81
C TYR A 37 22.53 -0.73 -2.70
N VAL A 38 21.61 0.23 -2.66
CA VAL A 38 20.43 0.19 -1.78
C VAL A 38 19.18 0.25 -2.66
N LEU A 39 18.41 -0.84 -2.64
CA LEU A 39 17.18 -0.98 -3.40
C LEU A 39 15.98 -0.70 -2.49
N LEU A 40 15.32 0.42 -2.76
CA LEU A 40 14.17 0.90 -2.00
C LEU A 40 12.85 0.54 -2.68
N GLU A 41 11.81 0.44 -1.85
CA GLU A 41 10.42 0.43 -2.28
C GLU A 41 9.95 1.83 -2.69
N GLY A 42 9.24 1.91 -3.82
CA GLY A 42 8.59 3.13 -4.30
C GLY A 42 7.96 2.94 -5.68
N VAL A 43 6.64 2.89 -5.73
CA VAL A 43 5.93 2.89 -7.03
C VAL A 43 6.09 4.26 -7.68
N SER A 44 6.74 4.31 -8.84
CA SER A 44 6.77 5.54 -9.62
C SER A 44 5.39 5.82 -10.23
N ILE A 45 4.81 6.96 -9.86
CA ILE A 45 3.53 7.47 -10.38
C ILE A 45 3.77 8.34 -11.64
N SER A 46 5.03 8.52 -12.05
CA SER A 46 5.36 9.27 -13.26
C SER A 46 4.67 8.65 -14.48
N GLY A 47 3.95 9.46 -15.26
CA GLY A 47 3.25 8.96 -16.45
C GLY A 47 1.80 8.49 -16.22
N LEU A 48 1.25 8.57 -15.00
CA LEU A 48 -0.15 8.26 -14.69
C LEU A 48 -1.13 8.90 -15.70
N TRP A 49 -0.97 10.20 -15.98
CA TRP A 49 -1.82 10.92 -16.92
C TRP A 49 -1.73 10.40 -18.35
N ARG A 50 -0.53 9.99 -18.78
CA ARG A 50 -0.32 9.41 -20.11
C ARG A 50 -1.03 8.06 -20.20
N LEU A 51 -0.90 7.23 -19.16
CA LEU A 51 -1.52 5.91 -19.07
C LEU A 51 -3.05 5.98 -19.02
N ALA A 52 -3.60 6.93 -18.25
CA ALA A 52 -5.04 7.17 -18.16
C ALA A 52 -5.64 7.62 -19.51
N ARG A 53 -4.91 8.44 -20.30
CA ARG A 53 -5.34 8.80 -21.66
C ARG A 53 -5.24 7.64 -22.65
N LYS A 54 -4.18 6.83 -22.56
CA LYS A 54 -3.96 5.64 -23.41
C LYS A 54 -5.05 4.58 -23.15
N HIS A 55 -5.49 4.44 -21.89
CA HIS A 55 -6.46 3.45 -21.46
C HIS A 55 -7.54 4.07 -20.57
N PRO A 56 -8.57 4.72 -21.16
CA PRO A 56 -9.63 5.37 -20.38
C PRO A 56 -10.44 4.38 -19.54
N SER A 57 -10.55 3.12 -19.99
CA SER A 57 -11.29 2.06 -19.28
C SER A 57 -10.70 1.69 -17.92
N ILE A 58 -9.44 2.03 -17.63
CA ILE A 58 -8.80 1.77 -16.32
C ILE A 58 -8.50 3.05 -15.56
N ALA A 59 -8.83 4.23 -16.10
CA ALA A 59 -8.49 5.51 -15.50
C ALA A 59 -9.03 5.64 -14.07
N LEU A 60 -10.26 5.16 -13.84
CA LEU A 60 -10.86 5.17 -12.50
C LEU A 60 -10.05 4.31 -11.51
N SER A 61 -9.66 3.10 -11.91
CA SER A 61 -8.81 2.22 -11.11
C SER A 61 -7.45 2.83 -10.78
N LEU A 62 -6.86 3.57 -11.74
CA LEU A 62 -5.62 4.30 -11.52
C LEU A 62 -5.79 5.41 -10.49
N VAL A 63 -6.90 6.15 -10.54
CA VAL A 63 -7.23 7.18 -9.54
C VAL A 63 -7.40 6.55 -8.15
N PHE A 64 -8.13 5.44 -8.05
CA PHE A 64 -8.29 4.71 -6.78
C PHE A 64 -6.97 4.20 -6.23
N LEU A 65 -6.09 3.65 -7.08
CA LEU A 65 -4.77 3.19 -6.67
C LEU A 65 -3.92 4.34 -6.12
N VAL A 66 -3.89 5.48 -6.81
CA VAL A 66 -3.15 6.65 -6.32
C VAL A 66 -3.75 7.21 -5.04
N ALA A 67 -5.08 7.25 -4.93
CA ALA A 67 -5.76 7.66 -3.71
C ALA A 67 -5.44 6.73 -2.54
N PHE A 68 -5.41 5.42 -2.78
CA PHE A 68 -5.05 4.41 -1.79
C PHE A 68 -3.60 4.57 -1.33
N LEU A 69 -2.63 4.66 -2.25
CA LEU A 69 -1.22 4.87 -1.90
C LEU A 69 -1.00 6.16 -1.11
N LYS A 70 -1.69 7.25 -1.48
CA LYS A 70 -1.66 8.50 -0.71
C LYS A 70 -2.30 8.36 0.66
N PHE A 71 -3.38 7.60 0.77
CA PHE A 71 -4.05 7.34 2.03
C PHE A 71 -3.16 6.53 2.98
N GLU A 72 -2.43 5.53 2.48
CA GLU A 72 -1.43 4.80 3.29
C GLU A 72 -0.32 5.73 3.80
N ASN A 73 0.21 6.60 2.93
CA ASN A 73 1.18 7.60 3.33
C ASN A 73 0.63 8.59 4.38
N LEU A 74 -0.64 8.99 4.24
CA LEU A 74 -1.31 9.84 5.22
C LEU A 74 -1.47 9.12 6.56
N LEU A 75 -1.89 7.86 6.56
CA LEU A 75 -2.00 7.05 7.78
C LEU A 75 -0.64 6.86 8.46
N ALA A 76 0.43 6.63 7.69
CA ALA A 76 1.79 6.57 8.23
C ALA A 76 2.19 7.89 8.90
N ARG A 77 1.84 9.05 8.29
CA ARG A 77 2.08 10.37 8.89
C ARG A 77 1.25 10.60 10.15
N ILE A 78 -0.02 10.22 10.17
CA ILE A 78 -0.88 10.34 11.35
C ILE A 78 -0.35 9.45 12.48
N LYS A 79 0.04 8.22 12.19
CA LYS A 79 0.68 7.34 13.18
C LYS A 79 2.02 7.90 13.66
N GLY A 80 2.81 8.49 12.77
CA GLY A 80 4.05 9.20 13.13
C GLY A 80 3.78 10.40 14.03
N LEU A 81 2.74 11.18 13.76
CA LEU A 81 2.28 12.29 14.63
C LEU A 81 1.80 11.78 15.98
N LEU A 82 0.99 10.72 16.00
CA LEU A 82 0.52 10.08 17.23
C LEU A 82 1.71 9.53 18.05
N HIS A 83 2.70 8.93 17.38
CA HIS A 83 3.94 8.51 18.01
C HIS A 83 4.75 9.68 18.56
N ARG A 84 4.86 10.81 17.84
CA ARG A 84 5.51 12.02 18.34
C ARG A 84 4.82 12.58 19.59
N LEU A 85 3.48 12.61 19.56
CA LEU A 85 2.66 13.07 20.68
C LEU A 85 2.82 12.15 21.90
N LEU A 86 2.97 10.84 21.69
CA LEU A 86 3.08 9.85 22.77
C LEU A 86 4.52 9.58 23.24
N ARG A 87 5.54 9.70 22.37
CA ARG A 87 6.96 9.42 22.67
C ARG A 87 7.91 10.25 21.79
N ARG A 88 8.59 11.22 22.42
CA ARG A 88 9.86 11.86 22.00
C ARG A 88 9.98 12.24 20.51
N GLY A 89 9.40 13.38 20.12
CA GLY A 89 10.05 14.43 19.31
C GLY A 89 10.61 14.17 17.90
N VAL A 90 10.73 12.94 17.40
CA VAL A 90 11.42 12.67 16.13
C VAL A 90 10.49 12.85 14.92
N LYS A 91 10.93 13.66 13.95
CA LYS A 91 10.19 13.96 12.72
C LYS A 91 10.27 12.81 11.71
N PHE A 92 9.50 11.74 11.92
CA PHE A 92 9.37 10.65 10.93
C PHE A 92 8.59 11.12 9.71
N VAL A 93 9.20 11.10 8.52
CA VAL A 93 8.61 11.51 7.23
C VAL A 93 8.18 10.27 6.42
N GLY A 94 8.94 9.18 6.53
CA GLY A 94 8.70 7.86 5.96
C GLY A 94 9.96 7.00 6.10
N ASP A 95 9.83 5.67 6.08
CA ASP A 95 10.96 4.75 6.24
C ASP A 95 11.88 4.76 5.00
N MET A 96 11.31 4.75 3.80
CA MET A 96 12.10 4.73 2.55
C MET A 96 12.82 6.06 2.29
N GLU A 97 12.16 7.19 2.57
CA GLU A 97 12.79 8.51 2.48
C GLU A 97 13.92 8.65 3.50
N TYR A 98 13.70 8.19 4.74
CA TYR A 98 14.72 8.18 5.77
C TYR A 98 15.95 7.36 5.33
N VAL A 99 15.76 6.13 4.82
CA VAL A 99 16.87 5.29 4.36
C VAL A 99 17.59 5.94 3.18
N ARG A 100 16.86 6.53 2.23
CA ARG A 100 17.45 7.23 1.08
C ARG A 100 18.39 8.34 1.55
N ASP A 101 17.88 9.23 2.41
CA ASP A 101 18.63 10.38 2.91
C ASP A 101 19.81 9.92 3.79
N PHE A 102 19.63 8.85 4.57
CA PHE A 102 20.66 8.26 5.40
C PHE A 102 21.87 7.78 4.57
N PHE A 103 21.65 6.98 3.52
CA PHE A 103 22.76 6.49 2.70
C PHE A 103 23.35 7.58 1.80
N ALA A 104 22.50 8.44 1.21
CA ALA A 104 22.95 9.53 0.33
C ALA A 104 23.83 10.57 1.06
N SER A 105 23.59 10.81 2.36
CA SER A 105 24.37 11.75 3.17
C SER A 105 25.69 11.19 3.71
N ARG A 106 25.84 9.86 3.76
CA ARG A 106 26.98 9.20 4.41
C ARG A 106 28.05 8.71 3.45
N ASP A 107 27.65 8.15 2.31
CA ASP A 107 28.60 7.71 1.29
C ASP A 107 28.04 7.95 -0.13
N PRO A 108 28.61 8.88 -0.91
CA PRO A 108 28.15 9.18 -2.27
C PRO A 108 28.43 8.05 -3.27
N ARG A 109 29.22 7.02 -2.91
CA ARG A 109 29.48 5.85 -3.77
C ARG A 109 28.32 4.86 -3.76
N ILE A 110 27.45 4.92 -2.75
CA ILE A 110 26.33 4.01 -2.62
C ILE A 110 25.21 4.46 -3.55
N SER A 111 24.87 3.62 -4.51
CA SER A 111 23.76 3.89 -5.42
C SER A 111 22.44 3.53 -4.74
N VAL A 112 21.59 4.54 -4.51
CA VAL A 112 20.24 4.34 -3.96
C VAL A 112 19.24 4.33 -5.11
N GLU A 113 18.72 3.16 -5.45
CA GLU A 113 17.77 2.95 -6.53
C GLU A 113 16.38 2.62 -5.98
N THR A 114 15.34 3.04 -6.71
CA THR A 114 13.97 2.59 -6.42
C THR A 114 13.66 1.40 -7.33
N ALA A 115 13.69 0.20 -6.78
CA ALA A 115 13.65 -1.06 -7.54
C ALA A 115 12.23 -1.65 -7.55
N ASP A 116 11.29 -0.85 -8.04
CA ASP A 116 9.88 -1.23 -8.21
C ASP A 116 9.45 -1.20 -9.67
N ALA A 117 8.44 -2.01 -10.00
CA ALA A 117 7.78 -1.91 -11.28
C ALA A 117 7.10 -0.54 -11.42
N SER A 118 7.21 0.07 -12.60
CA SER A 118 6.49 1.32 -12.88
C SER A 118 4.99 1.05 -13.00
N LEU A 119 4.16 2.08 -12.80
CA LEU A 119 2.72 1.92 -12.96
C LEU A 119 2.33 1.44 -14.37
N GLU A 120 3.09 1.85 -15.40
CA GLU A 120 2.90 1.42 -16.78
C GLU A 120 3.18 -0.08 -16.94
N GLU A 121 4.30 -0.56 -16.39
CA GLU A 121 4.64 -1.99 -16.40
C GLU A 121 3.61 -2.84 -15.66
N LEU A 122 3.08 -2.35 -14.52
CA LEU A 122 2.05 -3.06 -13.76
C LEU A 122 0.76 -3.20 -14.56
N VAL A 123 0.35 -2.13 -15.25
CA VAL A 123 -0.84 -2.14 -16.11
C VAL A 123 -0.63 -3.03 -17.33
N GLU A 124 0.53 -3.01 -17.97
CA GLU A 124 0.80 -3.86 -19.12
C GLU A 124 0.88 -5.35 -18.74
N ALA A 125 1.45 -5.67 -17.58
CA ALA A 125 1.55 -7.05 -17.09
C ALA A 125 0.20 -7.66 -16.67
N ARG A 126 -0.74 -6.84 -16.18
CA ARG A 126 -2.03 -7.29 -15.63
C ARG A 126 -3.17 -6.29 -15.85
N LYS A 127 -3.38 -5.85 -17.09
CA LYS A 127 -4.48 -4.92 -17.45
C LYS A 127 -5.85 -5.39 -16.96
N GLU A 128 -6.08 -6.69 -17.02
CA GLU A 128 -7.32 -7.34 -16.59
C GLU A 128 -7.66 -7.03 -15.12
N LEU A 129 -6.68 -7.05 -14.21
CA LEU A 129 -6.89 -6.72 -12.80
C LEU A 129 -7.37 -5.28 -12.62
N PHE A 130 -6.84 -4.34 -13.41
CA PHE A 130 -7.28 -2.94 -13.37
C PHE A 130 -8.69 -2.75 -13.91
N VAL A 131 -9.10 -3.53 -14.93
CA VAL A 131 -10.50 -3.50 -15.42
C VAL A 131 -11.44 -4.10 -14.39
N ILE A 132 -11.06 -5.24 -13.80
CA ILE A 132 -11.84 -5.91 -12.74
C ILE A 132 -12.00 -4.98 -11.53
N MET A 133 -11.01 -4.14 -11.20
CA MET A 133 -11.14 -3.15 -10.11
C MET A 133 -12.18 -2.06 -10.38
N VAL A 134 -12.46 -1.70 -11.65
CA VAL A 134 -13.42 -0.63 -11.96
C VAL A 134 -14.82 -1.03 -11.56
N ILE A 135 -15.20 -2.29 -11.78
CA ILE A 135 -16.56 -2.79 -11.52
C ILE A 135 -16.98 -2.59 -10.05
N PRO A 136 -16.28 -3.16 -9.04
CA PRO A 136 -16.63 -2.97 -7.64
C PRO A 136 -16.39 -1.53 -7.20
N ALA A 137 -15.43 -0.80 -7.77
CA ALA A 137 -15.27 0.62 -7.47
C ALA A 137 -16.53 1.41 -7.86
N VAL A 138 -17.02 1.29 -9.10
CA VAL A 138 -18.24 1.97 -9.57
C VAL A 138 -19.48 1.46 -8.84
N VAL A 139 -19.62 0.14 -8.71
CA VAL A 139 -20.80 -0.47 -8.07
C VAL A 139 -20.89 -0.04 -6.61
N ILE A 140 -19.80 -0.08 -5.85
CA ILE A 140 -19.85 0.17 -4.41
C ILE A 140 -19.79 1.67 -4.08
N THR A 141 -19.11 2.48 -4.88
CA THR A 141 -19.00 3.94 -4.58
C THR A 141 -20.11 4.78 -5.22
N VAL A 142 -20.75 4.32 -6.30
CA VAL A 142 -21.76 5.11 -7.02
C VAL A 142 -23.11 4.40 -7.06
N VAL A 143 -23.16 3.21 -7.66
CA VAL A 143 -24.44 2.54 -7.97
C VAL A 143 -25.18 2.16 -6.69
N LEU A 144 -24.49 1.50 -5.76
CA LEU A 144 -25.08 0.94 -4.56
C LEU A 144 -25.50 2.04 -3.56
N PRO A 145 -24.70 3.08 -3.30
CA PRO A 145 -25.15 4.20 -2.48
C PRO A 145 -26.35 4.93 -3.07
N TYR A 146 -26.37 5.13 -4.39
CA TYR A 146 -27.51 5.74 -5.07
C TYR A 146 -28.76 4.86 -4.99
N ALA A 147 -28.63 3.56 -5.25
CA ALA A 147 -29.74 2.61 -5.15
C ALA A 147 -30.30 2.53 -3.72
N LEU A 148 -29.43 2.48 -2.71
CA LEU A 148 -29.81 2.49 -1.30
C LEU A 148 -30.49 3.81 -0.93
N TYR A 149 -29.99 4.95 -1.40
CA TYR A 149 -30.61 6.25 -1.17
C TYR A 149 -32.03 6.31 -1.78
N VAL A 150 -32.18 5.92 -3.04
CA VAL A 150 -33.49 5.89 -3.72
C VAL A 150 -34.44 4.94 -3.00
N MET A 151 -33.99 3.72 -2.67
CA MET A 151 -34.79 2.75 -1.93
C MET A 151 -35.21 3.30 -0.57
N LEU A 152 -34.31 3.97 0.16
CA LEU A 152 -34.60 4.60 1.43
C LEU A 152 -35.66 5.70 1.28
N CYS A 153 -35.54 6.57 0.28
CA CYS A 153 -36.53 7.60 -0.01
C CYS A 153 -37.92 6.99 -0.29
N PHE A 154 -37.98 5.93 -1.11
CA PHE A 154 -39.23 5.23 -1.40
C PHE A 154 -39.83 4.55 -0.17
N LEU A 155 -39.02 3.86 0.62
CA LEU A 155 -39.46 3.19 1.85
C LEU A 155 -39.99 4.22 2.86
N LEU A 156 -39.27 5.32 3.06
CA LEU A 156 -39.67 6.36 4.01
C LEU A 156 -40.96 7.06 3.57
N TYR A 157 -41.03 7.43 2.30
CA TYR A 157 -42.22 8.08 1.76
C TYR A 157 -43.44 7.15 1.78
N GLY A 158 -43.28 5.92 1.27
CA GLY A 158 -44.35 4.94 1.21
C GLY A 158 -44.84 4.52 2.61
N PHE A 159 -43.92 4.33 3.55
CA PHE A 159 -44.27 3.97 4.92
C PHE A 159 -44.94 5.14 5.67
N SER A 160 -44.46 6.37 5.49
CA SER A 160 -45.11 7.56 6.04
C SER A 160 -46.54 7.72 5.51
N LEU A 161 -46.76 7.47 4.21
CA LEU A 161 -48.07 7.55 3.58
C LEU A 161 -49.01 6.43 4.06
N LEU A 162 -48.49 5.20 4.22
CA LEU A 162 -49.24 4.07 4.78
C LEU A 162 -49.67 4.35 6.24
N LEU A 163 -48.76 4.84 7.08
CA LEU A 163 -49.06 5.15 8.48
C LEU A 163 -50.06 6.30 8.61
N SER A 164 -49.98 7.29 7.73
CA SER A 164 -50.95 8.39 7.65
C SER A 164 -52.34 7.86 7.23
N TYR A 165 -52.39 6.98 6.22
CA TYR A 165 -53.62 6.34 5.75
C TYR A 165 -54.29 5.49 6.85
N LEU A 166 -53.50 4.76 7.63
CA LEU A 166 -53.99 3.94 8.74
C LEU A 166 -54.34 4.76 10.00
N GLY A 167 -54.08 6.07 10.01
CA GLY A 167 -54.33 6.96 11.16
C GLY A 167 -53.43 6.69 12.37
N LEU A 168 -52.37 5.88 12.20
CA LEU A 168 -51.45 5.46 13.26
C LEU A 168 -50.43 6.53 13.63
N VAL A 169 -50.18 7.48 12.73
CA VAL A 169 -49.27 8.60 12.97
C VAL A 169 -50.05 9.89 12.83
N ARG A 170 -50.32 10.52 13.99
CA ARG A 170 -50.92 11.87 14.07
C ARG A 170 -49.91 12.95 14.38
N GLU A 171 -48.78 12.59 14.98
CA GLU A 171 -47.79 13.56 15.45
C GLU A 171 -46.53 13.56 14.59
N PRO A 172 -46.04 14.75 14.19
CA PRO A 172 -44.86 14.89 13.34
C PRO A 172 -43.59 14.33 14.01
N LEU A 173 -43.57 14.24 15.34
CA LEU A 173 -42.44 13.72 16.11
C LEU A 173 -42.12 12.25 15.77
N MET A 174 -43.14 11.40 15.63
CA MET A 174 -42.95 9.96 15.32
C MET A 174 -42.42 9.75 13.90
N ILE A 175 -42.76 10.63 12.95
CA ILE A 175 -42.20 10.60 11.59
C ILE A 175 -40.71 10.93 11.62
N CYS A 176 -40.33 11.95 12.41
CA CYS A 176 -38.93 12.34 12.57
C CYS A 176 -38.08 11.22 13.18
N GLU A 177 -38.54 10.56 14.25
CA GLU A 177 -37.79 9.48 14.90
C GLU A 177 -37.55 8.30 13.97
N LEU A 178 -38.59 7.88 13.23
CA LEU A 178 -38.48 6.78 12.29
C LEU A 178 -37.52 7.11 11.13
N ASN A 179 -37.58 8.34 10.61
CA ASN A 179 -36.65 8.81 9.57
C ASN A 179 -35.20 8.83 10.06
N MET A 180 -34.96 9.21 11.32
CA MET A 180 -33.62 9.17 11.90
C MET A 180 -33.10 7.73 12.01
N ILE A 181 -33.94 6.79 12.46
CA ILE A 181 -33.57 5.37 12.58
C ILE A 181 -33.23 4.80 11.20
N SER A 182 -34.05 5.07 10.18
CA SER A 182 -33.82 4.56 8.83
C SER A 182 -32.57 5.14 8.17
N VAL A 183 -32.29 6.43 8.39
CA VAL A 183 -31.06 7.08 7.91
C VAL A 183 -29.84 6.47 8.62
N GLY A 184 -29.94 6.21 9.92
CA GLY A 184 -28.90 5.52 10.69
C GLY A 184 -28.60 4.11 10.16
N LEU A 185 -29.64 3.29 9.92
CA LEU A 185 -29.52 1.96 9.34
C LEU A 185 -28.90 1.98 7.93
N ALA A 186 -29.33 2.91 7.07
CA ALA A 186 -28.75 3.09 5.74
C ALA A 186 -27.26 3.49 5.83
N GLY A 187 -26.91 4.37 6.77
CA GLY A 187 -25.52 4.74 7.04
C GLY A 187 -24.65 3.55 7.46
N LEU A 188 -25.17 2.67 8.33
CA LEU A 188 -24.47 1.45 8.75
C LEU A 188 -24.28 0.47 7.57
N ALA A 189 -25.31 0.28 6.74
CA ALA A 189 -25.22 -0.56 5.55
C ALA A 189 -24.16 -0.04 4.56
N LEU A 190 -24.13 1.27 4.31
CA LEU A 190 -23.10 1.92 3.49
C LEU A 190 -21.71 1.72 4.09
N GLY A 191 -21.56 1.92 5.41
CA GLY A 191 -20.31 1.66 6.12
C GLY A 191 -19.82 0.23 5.93
N PHE A 192 -20.69 -0.76 6.10
CA PHE A 192 -20.34 -2.17 5.87
C PHE A 192 -19.90 -2.44 4.43
N LEU A 193 -20.62 -1.92 3.45
CA LEU A 193 -20.30 -2.09 2.03
C LEU A 193 -18.96 -1.48 1.65
N THR A 194 -18.64 -0.29 2.19
CA THR A 194 -17.33 0.34 1.97
C THR A 194 -16.19 -0.51 2.54
N ILE A 195 -16.38 -1.17 3.69
CA ILE A 195 -15.40 -2.10 4.27
C ILE A 195 -15.18 -3.32 3.35
N VAL A 196 -16.25 -3.87 2.77
CA VAL A 196 -16.16 -4.99 1.83
C VAL A 196 -15.40 -4.57 0.56
N ALA A 197 -15.68 -3.39 0.01
CA ALA A 197 -14.95 -2.84 -1.14
C ALA A 197 -13.46 -2.70 -0.85
N ALA A 198 -13.12 -2.11 0.31
CA ALA A 198 -11.75 -1.91 0.72
C ALA A 198 -10.99 -3.24 0.83
N ARG A 199 -11.63 -4.28 1.38
CA ARG A 199 -11.04 -5.64 1.45
C ARG A 199 -10.77 -6.23 0.08
N PHE A 200 -11.71 -6.10 -0.85
CA PHE A 200 -11.54 -6.56 -2.23
C PHE A 200 -10.38 -5.83 -2.91
N PHE A 201 -10.32 -4.51 -2.75
CA PHE A 201 -9.25 -3.67 -3.27
C PHE A 201 -7.87 -4.07 -2.73
N ILE A 202 -7.75 -4.26 -1.41
CA ILE A 202 -6.51 -4.70 -0.76
C ILE A 202 -6.03 -6.02 -1.36
N ARG A 203 -6.93 -6.97 -1.63
CA ARG A 203 -6.57 -8.25 -2.24
C ARG A 203 -5.92 -8.08 -3.61
N ILE A 204 -6.44 -7.19 -4.45
CA ILE A 204 -5.86 -6.93 -5.79
C ILE A 204 -4.51 -6.22 -5.67
N VAL A 205 -4.36 -5.28 -4.73
CA VAL A 205 -3.06 -4.65 -4.47
C VAL A 205 -2.01 -5.68 -4.04
N LEU A 206 -2.38 -6.67 -3.23
CA LEU A 206 -1.50 -7.79 -2.86
C LEU A 206 -1.13 -8.68 -4.05
N GLU A 207 -2.04 -8.89 -5.01
CA GLU A 207 -1.68 -9.59 -6.25
C GLU A 207 -0.67 -8.79 -7.08
N LEU A 208 -0.85 -7.47 -7.17
CA LEU A 208 0.11 -6.59 -7.86
C LEU A 208 1.47 -6.54 -7.16
N SER A 209 1.53 -6.71 -5.84
CA SER A 209 2.82 -6.70 -5.14
C SER A 209 3.72 -7.87 -5.52
N SER A 210 3.17 -9.03 -5.88
CA SER A 210 3.98 -10.16 -6.37
C SER A 210 4.75 -9.85 -7.66
N ILE A 211 4.15 -9.03 -8.54
CA ILE A 211 4.78 -8.59 -9.79
C ILE A 211 5.88 -7.57 -9.52
N ARG A 212 5.63 -6.66 -8.57
CA ARG A 212 6.63 -5.68 -8.11
C ARG A 212 7.85 -6.39 -7.51
N ASP A 213 7.61 -7.37 -6.65
CA ASP A 213 8.64 -8.13 -5.96
C ASP A 213 9.49 -8.95 -6.96
N ARG A 214 8.90 -9.43 -8.07
CA ARG A 214 9.66 -10.14 -9.11
C ARG A 214 10.72 -9.26 -9.78
N LYS A 215 10.40 -8.01 -10.13
CA LYS A 215 11.36 -7.09 -10.75
C LYS A 215 12.52 -6.75 -9.82
N LEU A 216 12.22 -6.58 -8.53
CA LEU A 216 13.23 -6.41 -7.49
C LEU A 216 14.17 -7.63 -7.45
N VAL A 217 13.62 -8.84 -7.41
CA VAL A 217 14.41 -10.09 -7.38
C VAL A 217 15.30 -10.19 -8.62
N ASP A 218 14.79 -9.86 -9.82
CA ASP A 218 15.57 -9.84 -11.06
C ASP A 218 16.77 -8.87 -10.94
N ARG A 219 16.54 -7.65 -10.43
CA ARG A 219 17.57 -6.63 -10.26
C ARG A 219 18.61 -7.00 -9.21
N VAL A 220 18.21 -7.59 -8.09
CA VAL A 220 19.15 -8.08 -7.06
C VAL A 220 20.06 -9.16 -7.64
N VAL A 221 19.51 -10.12 -8.38
CA VAL A 221 20.30 -11.19 -8.99
C VAL A 221 21.30 -10.63 -10.01
N GLU A 222 20.89 -9.65 -10.81
CA GLU A 222 21.79 -8.96 -11.74
C GLU A 222 22.97 -8.31 -11.00
N LEU A 223 22.69 -7.49 -9.99
CA LEU A 223 23.71 -6.76 -9.24
C LEU A 223 24.67 -7.69 -8.50
N VAL A 224 24.15 -8.74 -7.86
CA VAL A 224 24.97 -9.74 -7.16
C VAL A 224 25.85 -10.52 -8.15
N ARG A 225 25.34 -10.85 -9.34
CA ARG A 225 26.14 -11.50 -10.41
C ARG A 225 27.25 -10.60 -10.95
N CYS A 226 27.05 -9.29 -10.92
CA CYS A 226 28.08 -8.30 -11.24
C CYS A 226 29.09 -8.09 -10.10
N GLY A 227 28.94 -8.77 -8.96
CA GLY A 227 29.85 -8.68 -7.81
C GLY A 227 29.54 -7.53 -6.86
N TYR A 228 28.39 -6.85 -7.00
CA TYR A 228 27.98 -5.78 -6.09
C TYR A 228 27.30 -6.34 -4.84
N ARG A 229 27.50 -5.65 -3.72
CA ARG A 229 26.81 -5.94 -2.45
C ARG A 229 25.54 -5.11 -2.36
N VAL A 230 24.42 -5.78 -2.10
CA VAL A 230 23.09 -5.16 -2.24
C VAL A 230 22.34 -5.17 -0.91
N LEU A 231 21.77 -4.03 -0.53
CA LEU A 231 20.76 -3.92 0.52
C LEU A 231 19.37 -3.77 -0.10
N VAL A 232 18.47 -4.68 0.23
CA VAL A 232 17.05 -4.59 -0.12
C VAL A 232 16.27 -4.06 1.08
N VAL A 233 15.56 -2.95 0.90
CA VAL A 233 14.70 -2.37 1.93
C VAL A 233 13.26 -2.47 1.48
N ARG A 234 12.49 -3.32 2.17
CA ARG A 234 11.10 -3.64 1.82
C ARG A 234 10.24 -3.79 3.05
N GLY A 235 8.94 -3.54 2.90
CA GLY A 235 7.98 -3.81 3.96
C GLY A 235 8.12 -5.25 4.48
N ARG A 236 8.14 -5.42 5.81
CA ARG A 236 8.42 -6.69 6.49
C ARG A 236 7.62 -7.90 5.96
N LYS A 237 6.38 -7.67 5.52
CA LYS A 237 5.51 -8.72 4.98
C LYS A 237 6.02 -9.33 3.66
N HIS A 238 6.84 -8.61 2.89
CA HIS A 238 7.38 -9.06 1.60
C HIS A 238 8.67 -9.89 1.77
N VAL A 239 9.37 -9.73 2.89
CA VAL A 239 10.68 -10.36 3.15
C VAL A 239 10.66 -11.89 2.95
N PRO A 240 9.69 -12.66 3.48
CA PRO A 240 9.69 -14.11 3.30
C PRO A 240 9.60 -14.53 1.83
N TYR A 241 8.74 -13.87 1.05
CA TYR A 241 8.57 -14.16 -0.38
C TYR A 241 9.84 -13.82 -1.17
N ILE A 242 10.40 -12.61 -0.96
CA ILE A 242 11.61 -12.16 -1.65
C ILE A 242 12.80 -13.07 -1.35
N ARG A 243 12.99 -13.42 -0.07
CA ARG A 243 14.08 -14.33 0.35
C ARG A 243 13.96 -15.69 -0.31
N GLU A 244 12.75 -16.25 -0.36
CA GLU A 244 12.54 -17.56 -0.99
C GLU A 244 12.81 -17.52 -2.49
N GLU A 245 12.35 -16.49 -3.19
CA GLU A 245 12.61 -16.32 -4.62
C GLU A 245 14.08 -16.06 -4.95
N LEU A 246 14.81 -15.32 -4.11
CA LEU A 246 16.26 -15.12 -4.27
C LEU A 246 17.03 -16.42 -4.04
N ARG A 247 16.65 -17.18 -3.01
CA ARG A 247 17.28 -18.47 -2.70
C ARG A 247 17.11 -19.47 -3.84
N LYS A 248 15.93 -19.54 -4.46
CA LYS A 248 15.69 -20.38 -5.66
C LYS A 248 16.62 -20.03 -6.83
N ARG A 249 17.15 -18.81 -6.85
CA ARG A 249 18.05 -18.30 -7.90
C ARG A 249 19.52 -18.30 -7.47
N GLY A 250 19.84 -18.92 -6.33
CA GLY A 250 21.20 -19.07 -5.82
C GLY A 250 21.76 -17.85 -5.12
N VAL A 251 20.94 -16.87 -4.74
CA VAL A 251 21.35 -15.71 -3.94
C VAL A 251 20.84 -15.91 -2.51
N ASP A 252 21.77 -16.10 -1.57
CA ASP A 252 21.43 -16.09 -0.14
C ASP A 252 21.54 -14.67 0.41
N CYS A 253 20.53 -14.25 1.17
CA CYS A 253 20.43 -12.89 1.68
C CYS A 253 20.24 -12.91 3.20
N GLU A 254 21.11 -12.15 3.89
CA GLU A 254 21.05 -12.00 5.34
C GLU A 254 19.88 -11.09 5.73
N VAL A 255 19.00 -11.57 6.62
CA VAL A 255 17.84 -10.78 7.08
C VAL A 255 18.20 -10.04 8.36
N LEU A 256 18.29 -8.72 8.29
CA LEU A 256 18.80 -7.88 9.38
C LEU A 256 17.74 -7.44 10.38
N ASN A 257 16.45 -7.59 10.05
CA ASN A 257 15.33 -7.29 10.94
C ASN A 257 14.19 -8.33 10.82
N PRO A 258 14.32 -9.51 11.44
CA PRO A 258 13.29 -10.55 11.37
C PRO A 258 12.08 -10.31 12.32
N GLY A 259 12.26 -9.44 13.32
CA GLY A 259 11.42 -9.27 14.51
C GLY A 259 10.16 -8.49 14.31
#